data_AF-A0A060I874-F1
#
_entry.id   AF-A0A060I874-F1
#
_cell.length_a   1.000
_cell.length_b   1.000
_cell.length_c   1.000
_cell.angle_alpha   90.00
_cell.angle_beta   90.00
_cell.angle_gamma   90.00
#
_symmetry.space_group_name_H-M   'P 1'
#
loop_
_entity.id
_entity.type
_entity.pdbx_description
1 polymer ?
#
loop_
_entity_poly.entity_id
_entity_poly.type
_entity_poly.pdbx_seq_one_letter_code
_entity_poly.pdbx_strand_id
1 'polypeptide(L)'
;MRIKVLACAALLMLAGCNAPVSQSVADSQRPPSNEVRQNFINIVFKRSYRHEAGEVVWARISSVVLLDPEKKIYAYCVRVVPKRSWGDWAYLGVSFTDSQILGATANDNRCKDKRLRYYPFPELTGMKT
;
A
#
# COMPACT_ATOMS: atom_id res chain seq x y z
N MET A 1 23.58 62.64 -9.03
CA MET A 1 24.57 61.61 -8.62
C MET A 1 23.81 60.28 -8.52
N ARG A 2 24.16 59.30 -9.37
CA ARG A 2 23.47 58.01 -9.50
C ARG A 2 24.17 56.98 -8.59
N ILE A 3 23.46 56.39 -7.64
CA ILE A 3 23.90 55.19 -6.94
C ILE A 3 23.07 54.03 -7.49
N LYS A 4 23.72 53.20 -8.29
CA LYS A 4 23.27 51.86 -8.66
C LYS A 4 23.78 50.87 -7.60
N VAL A 5 23.28 49.63 -7.72
CA VAL A 5 23.68 48.39 -7.05
C VAL A 5 23.15 48.27 -5.60
N LEU A 6 22.59 47.14 -5.11
CA LEU A 6 22.77 45.73 -5.43
C LEU A 6 21.49 44.94 -5.11
N ALA A 7 21.27 43.85 -5.86
CA ALA A 7 20.20 42.87 -5.67
C ALA A 7 20.29 42.15 -4.32
N CYS A 8 19.19 42.11 -3.57
CA CYS A 8 18.99 41.11 -2.53
C CYS A 8 18.20 39.94 -3.13
N ALA A 9 18.92 38.89 -3.50
CA ALA A 9 18.35 37.59 -3.83
C ALA A 9 17.64 37.05 -2.59
N ALA A 10 16.30 37.06 -2.60
CA ALA A 10 15.52 36.31 -1.65
C ALA A 10 15.74 34.81 -1.93
N LEU A 11 16.49 34.15 -1.05
CA LEU A 11 16.69 32.70 -1.08
C LEU A 11 15.33 32.00 -1.00
N LEU A 12 14.96 31.34 -2.09
CA LEU A 12 13.92 30.31 -2.13
C LEU A 12 14.37 29.14 -1.22
N MET A 13 13.96 29.16 0.04
CA MET A 13 13.94 27.96 0.87
C MET A 13 12.79 27.07 0.39
N LEU A 14 12.99 26.38 -0.74
CA LEU A 14 12.22 25.20 -1.10
C LEU A 14 12.66 24.04 -0.20
N ALA A 15 12.46 24.19 1.11
CA ALA A 15 12.33 23.04 1.97
C ALA A 15 11.05 22.34 1.54
N GLY A 16 11.17 21.25 0.77
CA GLY A 16 10.05 20.38 0.48
C GLY A 16 9.44 19.94 1.80
N CYS A 17 8.31 20.55 2.17
CA CYS A 17 7.54 20.21 3.36
C CYS A 17 7.04 18.77 3.21
N ASN A 18 7.84 17.80 3.65
CA ASN A 18 7.32 16.53 4.11
C ASN A 18 6.65 16.82 5.46
N ALA A 19 5.49 17.48 5.42
CA ALA A 19 4.68 17.65 6.60
C ALA A 19 4.36 16.25 7.13
N PRO A 20 4.63 15.97 8.42
CA PRO A 20 4.23 14.70 9.01
C PRO A 20 2.72 14.53 8.82
N VAL A 21 2.29 13.32 8.43
CA VAL A 21 0.87 12.99 8.26
C VAL A 21 0.16 13.38 9.55
N SER A 22 -0.94 14.16 9.45
CA SER A 22 -1.67 14.58 10.65
C SER A 22 -2.14 13.34 11.41
N GLN A 23 -2.09 13.42 12.75
CA GLN A 23 -2.50 12.30 13.60
C GLN A 23 -3.93 11.83 13.27
N SER A 24 -4.82 12.77 12.96
CA SER A 24 -6.19 12.49 12.49
C SER A 24 -6.25 11.63 11.22
N VAL A 25 -5.38 11.87 10.25
CA VAL A 25 -5.30 11.07 9.02
C VAL A 25 -4.72 9.70 9.33
N ALA A 26 -3.65 9.63 10.15
CA ALA A 26 -3.04 8.36 10.56
C ALA A 26 -4.01 7.46 11.36
N ASP A 27 -4.88 8.05 12.18
CA ASP A 27 -5.89 7.33 12.97
C ASP A 27 -7.10 6.88 12.13
N SER A 28 -7.38 7.58 11.03
CA SER A 28 -8.47 7.23 10.09
C SER A 28 -8.11 6.06 9.17
N GLN A 29 -6.82 5.73 9.06
CA GLN A 29 -6.32 4.67 8.21
C GLN A 29 -6.82 3.30 8.69
N ARG A 30 -7.73 2.67 7.95
CA ARG A 30 -8.28 1.34 8.27
C ARG A 30 -7.94 0.33 7.18
N PRO A 31 -7.81 -0.98 7.54
CA PRO A 31 -7.71 -2.02 6.53
C PRO A 31 -8.99 -2.08 5.68
N PRO A 32 -8.95 -2.74 4.50
CA PRO A 32 -10.14 -2.96 3.69
C PRO A 32 -11.25 -3.69 4.45
N SER A 33 -12.49 -3.54 4.00
CA SER A 33 -13.64 -4.26 4.56
C SER A 33 -13.47 -5.78 4.41
N ASN A 34 -14.22 -6.54 5.22
CA ASN A 34 -14.19 -8.01 5.12
C ASN A 34 -14.54 -8.50 3.71
N GLU A 35 -15.52 -7.88 3.05
CA GLU A 35 -15.89 -8.21 1.67
C GLU A 35 -14.72 -8.06 0.70
N VAL A 36 -14.03 -6.91 0.72
CA VAL A 36 -12.85 -6.67 -0.13
C VAL A 36 -11.74 -7.69 0.15
N ARG A 37 -11.53 -8.03 1.42
CA ARG A 37 -10.53 -9.03 1.84
C ARG A 37 -10.85 -10.42 1.29
N GLN A 38 -12.12 -10.83 1.35
CA GLN A 38 -12.56 -12.11 0.78
C GLN A 38 -12.48 -12.12 -0.75
N ASN A 39 -12.82 -11.00 -1.40
CA ASN A 39 -12.68 -10.86 -2.85
C ASN A 39 -11.22 -10.99 -3.30
N PHE A 40 -10.28 -10.39 -2.56
CA PHE A 40 -8.85 -10.63 -2.82
C PHE A 40 -8.45 -12.09 -2.69
N ILE A 41 -8.87 -12.77 -1.61
CA ILE A 41 -8.53 -14.18 -1.39
C ILE A 41 -9.02 -15.03 -2.57
N ASN A 42 -10.25 -14.79 -3.03
CA ASN A 42 -10.89 -15.62 -4.05
C ASN A 42 -10.48 -15.28 -5.49
N ILE A 43 -10.22 -14.00 -5.79
CA ILE A 43 -9.97 -13.53 -7.16
C ILE A 43 -8.47 -13.40 -7.43
N VAL A 44 -7.68 -12.99 -6.44
CA VAL A 44 -6.24 -12.75 -6.61
C VAL A 44 -5.45 -13.91 -6.03
N PHE A 45 -5.54 -14.13 -4.71
CA PHE A 45 -4.64 -15.04 -4.03
C PHE A 45 -4.76 -16.48 -4.55
N LYS A 46 -5.96 -17.08 -4.49
CA LYS A 46 -6.19 -18.47 -4.93
C LYS A 46 -5.95 -18.70 -6.42
N ARG A 47 -5.98 -17.65 -7.25
CA ARG A 47 -5.79 -17.77 -8.70
C ARG A 47 -4.35 -17.56 -9.13
N SER A 48 -3.65 -16.63 -8.50
CA SER A 48 -2.31 -16.19 -8.88
C SER A 48 -1.21 -16.87 -8.07
N TYR A 49 -1.50 -17.30 -6.85
CA TYR A 49 -0.55 -18.03 -6.00
C TYR A 49 -0.97 -19.49 -5.97
N ARG A 50 -0.34 -20.28 -6.85
CA ARG A 50 -0.44 -21.74 -6.91
C ARG A 50 0.64 -22.40 -6.05
N HIS A 51 0.40 -23.68 -5.74
CA HIS A 51 0.97 -24.57 -4.69
C HIS A 51 2.50 -24.67 -4.56
N GLU A 52 3.23 -23.85 -5.29
CA GLU A 52 4.67 -23.90 -5.47
C GLU A 52 5.42 -23.25 -4.31
N ALA A 53 4.84 -22.24 -3.64
CA ALA A 53 5.52 -21.51 -2.57
C ALA A 53 5.23 -22.03 -1.14
N GLY A 54 4.34 -23.03 -1.01
CA GLY A 54 4.05 -23.72 0.25
C GLY A 54 2.89 -23.10 1.04
N GLU A 55 3.03 -22.99 2.36
CA GLU A 55 2.01 -22.36 3.23
C GLU A 55 2.42 -20.91 3.53
N VAL A 56 1.46 -20.00 3.62
CA VAL A 56 1.71 -18.65 4.14
C VAL A 56 1.95 -18.74 5.64
N VAL A 57 3.15 -18.41 6.09
CA VAL A 57 3.47 -18.39 7.53
C VAL A 57 3.12 -17.06 8.18
N TRP A 58 2.97 -16.01 7.37
CA TRP A 58 2.64 -14.68 7.86
C TRP A 58 2.03 -13.82 6.76
N ALA A 59 1.03 -13.03 7.11
CA ALA A 59 0.46 -12.05 6.21
C ALA A 59 0.04 -10.76 6.92
N ARG A 60 0.21 -9.63 6.23
CA ARG A 60 -0.34 -8.33 6.63
C ARG A 60 -0.99 -7.61 5.47
N ILE A 61 -1.96 -6.77 5.82
CA ILE A 61 -2.71 -5.93 4.89
C ILE A 61 -2.58 -4.47 5.30
N SER A 62 -2.33 -3.58 4.34
CA SER A 62 -2.22 -2.15 4.63
C SER A 62 -3.58 -1.53 4.85
N SER A 63 -3.54 -0.27 5.25
CA SER A 63 -4.67 0.65 5.18
C SER A 63 -5.09 0.89 3.73
N VAL A 64 -6.35 1.24 3.54
CA VAL A 64 -6.89 1.68 2.25
C VAL A 64 -6.43 3.11 1.95
N VAL A 65 -6.02 3.34 0.71
CA VAL A 65 -5.70 4.67 0.16
C VAL A 65 -6.61 4.96 -1.03
N LEU A 66 -6.99 6.22 -1.20
CA LEU A 66 -7.69 6.69 -2.39
C LEU A 66 -6.65 6.94 -3.50
N LEU A 67 -6.79 6.27 -4.64
CA LEU A 67 -5.91 6.46 -5.81
C LEU A 67 -6.48 7.46 -6.80
N ASP A 68 -7.77 7.32 -7.11
CA ASP A 68 -8.47 8.18 -8.07
C ASP A 68 -9.82 8.60 -7.45
N PRO A 69 -9.96 9.85 -6.98
CA PRO A 69 -11.19 10.35 -6.39
C PRO A 69 -12.38 10.37 -7.35
N GLU A 70 -12.15 10.73 -8.62
CA GLU A 70 -13.23 10.87 -9.61
C GLU A 70 -13.83 9.51 -9.95
N LYS A 71 -12.97 8.50 -10.11
CA LYS A 71 -13.38 7.13 -10.41
C LYS A 71 -13.64 6.29 -9.16
N LYS A 72 -13.46 6.86 -7.96
CA LYS A 72 -13.56 6.17 -6.67
C LYS A 72 -12.69 4.90 -6.62
N ILE A 73 -11.50 4.96 -7.21
CA ILE A 73 -10.56 3.84 -7.18
C ILE A 73 -9.73 3.94 -5.91
N TYR A 74 -9.73 2.86 -5.15
CA TYR A 74 -8.96 2.71 -3.94
C TYR A 74 -7.86 1.67 -4.16
N ALA A 75 -6.87 1.68 -3.29
CA ALA A 75 -5.89 0.62 -3.22
C ALA A 75 -5.49 0.27 -1.79
N TYR A 76 -4.92 -0.91 -1.67
CA TYR A 76 -4.24 -1.37 -0.47
C TYR A 76 -3.13 -2.33 -0.89
N CYS A 77 -2.32 -2.72 0.09
CA CYS A 77 -1.19 -3.60 -0.11
C CYS A 77 -1.32 -4.85 0.75
N VAL A 78 -0.93 -5.99 0.21
CA VAL A 78 -0.77 -7.23 0.96
C VAL A 78 0.70 -7.61 0.98
N ARG A 79 1.19 -8.04 2.14
CA ARG A 79 2.53 -8.59 2.35
C ARG A 79 2.36 -10.03 2.82
N VAL A 80 2.95 -10.98 2.10
CA VAL A 80 2.95 -12.40 2.51
C VAL A 80 4.37 -12.95 2.58
N VAL A 81 4.59 -13.84 3.55
CA VAL A 81 5.80 -14.68 3.64
C VAL A 81 5.37 -16.13 3.40
N PRO A 82 5.83 -16.75 2.30
CA PRO A 82 5.67 -18.19 2.09
C PRO A 82 6.69 -18.99 2.91
N LYS A 83 6.32 -20.19 3.36
CA LYS A 83 7.19 -21.08 4.14
C LYS A 83 8.44 -21.52 3.38
N ARG A 84 8.33 -21.76 2.07
CA ARG A 84 9.42 -22.31 1.23
C ARG A 84 10.21 -21.24 0.49
N SER A 85 9.73 -20.00 0.48
CA SER A 85 10.50 -18.86 -0.01
C SER A 85 11.28 -18.30 1.17
N TRP A 86 12.60 -18.47 1.18
CA TRP A 86 13.49 -18.06 2.27
C TRP A 86 13.46 -16.53 2.50
N GLY A 87 12.41 -16.02 3.15
CA GLY A 87 12.28 -14.63 3.58
C GLY A 87 11.86 -13.61 2.51
N ASP A 88 11.64 -14.01 1.25
CA ASP A 88 11.19 -13.06 0.24
C ASP A 88 9.72 -12.68 0.44
N TRP A 89 9.53 -11.40 0.75
CA TRP A 89 8.24 -10.76 0.84
C TRP A 89 7.63 -10.63 -0.55
N ALA A 90 6.50 -11.28 -0.79
CA ALA A 90 5.66 -10.89 -1.91
C ALA A 90 4.82 -9.68 -1.47
N TYR A 91 5.13 -8.53 -2.07
CA TYR A 91 4.32 -7.32 -1.96
C TYR A 91 3.30 -7.30 -3.09
N LEU A 92 2.04 -7.18 -2.76
CA LEU A 92 0.96 -7.09 -3.73
C LEU A 92 0.27 -5.73 -3.57
N GLY A 93 0.36 -4.88 -4.59
CA GLY A 93 -0.50 -3.71 -4.69
C GLY A 93 -1.82 -4.11 -5.32
N VAL A 94 -2.94 -3.80 -4.67
CA VAL A 94 -4.28 -4.21 -5.12
C VAL A 94 -5.15 -2.97 -5.27
N SER A 95 -5.76 -2.79 -6.44
CA SER A 95 -6.74 -1.73 -6.70
C SER A 95 -8.16 -2.28 -6.75
N PHE A 96 -9.12 -1.51 -6.23
CA PHE A 96 -10.52 -1.91 -6.20
C PHE A 96 -11.47 -0.70 -6.26
N THR A 97 -12.71 -0.95 -6.67
CA THR A 97 -13.84 0.00 -6.60
C THR A 97 -15.10 -0.77 -6.23
N ASP A 98 -15.97 -0.22 -5.38
CA ASP A 98 -17.24 -0.86 -4.97
C ASP A 98 -17.07 -2.37 -4.64
N SER A 99 -16.07 -2.67 -3.80
CA SER A 99 -15.65 -4.04 -3.43
C SER A 99 -15.11 -4.94 -4.56
N GLN A 100 -15.19 -4.52 -5.83
CA GLN A 100 -14.66 -5.23 -6.99
C GLN A 100 -13.16 -5.00 -7.16
N ILE A 101 -12.40 -6.09 -7.24
CA ILE A 101 -10.96 -6.03 -7.53
C ILE A 101 -10.76 -5.69 -9.02
N LEU A 102 -10.00 -4.62 -9.27
CA LEU A 102 -9.62 -4.19 -10.62
C LEU A 102 -8.32 -4.85 -11.09
N GLY A 103 -7.43 -5.17 -10.16
CA GLY A 103 -6.16 -5.81 -10.47
C GLY A 103 -5.22 -5.89 -9.28
N ALA A 104 -4.16 -6.69 -9.44
CA ALA A 104 -3.07 -6.80 -8.48
C ALA A 104 -1.71 -6.77 -9.19
N THR A 105 -0.76 -6.09 -8.59
CA THR A 105 0.61 -5.96 -9.09
C THR A 105 1.59 -6.55 -8.09
N ALA A 106 2.36 -7.55 -8.53
CA ALA A 106 3.44 -8.12 -7.73
C ALA A 106 4.61 -7.14 -7.62
N ASN A 107 5.25 -7.13 -6.45
CA ASN A 107 6.37 -6.27 -6.09
C ASN A 107 6.11 -4.76 -6.28
N ASP A 108 4.86 -4.33 -6.07
CA ASP A 108 4.48 -2.92 -6.16
C ASP A 108 5.26 -2.08 -5.13
N ASN A 109 6.15 -1.20 -5.61
CA ASN A 109 7.00 -0.37 -4.75
C ASN A 109 6.20 0.59 -3.86
N ARG A 110 4.96 0.94 -4.23
CA ARG A 110 4.09 1.76 -3.37
C ARG A 110 3.81 1.08 -2.04
N CYS A 111 3.84 -0.26 -2.01
CA CYS A 111 3.66 -1.06 -0.79
C CYS A 111 4.86 -1.03 0.16
N LYS A 112 5.94 -0.33 -0.19
CA LYS A 112 7.09 -0.08 0.71
C LYS A 112 7.01 1.30 1.38
N ASP A 113 6.00 2.13 1.04
CA ASP A 113 5.81 3.43 1.66
C ASP A 113 5.60 3.29 3.18
N LYS A 114 6.42 3.98 3.96
CA LYS A 114 6.44 3.92 5.43
C LYS A 114 5.19 4.54 6.06
N ARG A 115 4.43 5.35 5.32
CA ARG A 115 3.18 5.98 5.77
C ARG A 115 1.99 5.02 5.75
N LEU A 116 2.12 3.86 5.09
CA LEU A 116 1.09 2.83 5.10
C LEU A 116 1.13 2.08 6.43
N ARG A 117 0.06 2.17 7.21
CA ARG A 117 -0.12 1.31 8.38
C ARG A 117 -0.55 -0.08 7.95
N TYR A 118 0.10 -1.10 8.51
CA TYR A 118 -0.18 -2.52 8.24
C TYR A 118 -0.84 -3.20 9.43
N TYR A 119 -1.79 -4.07 9.14
CA TYR A 119 -2.58 -4.85 10.08
C TYR A 119 -2.38 -6.34 9.85
N PRO A 120 -2.52 -7.20 10.88
CA PRO A 120 -2.55 -8.64 10.69
C PRO A 120 -3.59 -9.05 9.65
N PHE A 121 -3.24 -10.01 8.80
CA PHE A 121 -4.17 -10.60 7.84
C PHE A 121 -4.28 -12.11 8.07
N PRO A 122 -4.90 -12.55 9.19
CA PRO A 122 -4.88 -13.94 9.62
C PRO A 122 -5.57 -14.90 8.64
N GLU A 123 -6.53 -14.42 7.85
CA GLU A 123 -7.26 -15.23 6.86
C GLU A 123 -6.35 -15.87 5.81
N LEU A 124 -5.18 -15.29 5.55
CA LEU A 124 -4.17 -15.87 4.67
C LEU A 124 -3.23 -16.84 5.39
N THR A 125 -3.08 -16.74 6.71
CA THR A 125 -2.10 -17.54 7.44
C THR A 125 -2.50 -19.02 7.41
N GLY A 126 -1.55 -19.90 7.08
CA GLY A 126 -1.78 -21.32 6.89
C GLY A 126 -2.44 -21.68 5.55
N MET A 127 -2.85 -20.70 4.73
CA MET A 127 -3.31 -21.00 3.38
C MET A 127 -2.14 -21.50 2.53
N LYS A 128 -2.40 -22.52 1.71
CA LYS A 128 -1.45 -22.97 0.70
C LYS A 128 -1.42 -21.94 -0.43
N THR A 129 -0.25 -21.34 -0.66
CA THR A 129 0.12 -20.70 -1.92
C THR A 129 0.41 -21.83 -2.87
#